data_AF-A0A2N5LHT6-F1
#
_entry.id   AF-A0A2N5LHT6-F1
#
_cell.length_a   1.000
_cell.length_b   1.000
_cell.length_c   1.000
_cell.angle_alpha   90.00
_cell.angle_beta   90.00
_cell.angle_gamma   90.00
#
_symmetry.space_group_name_H-M   'P 1'
#
loop_
_entity.id
_entity.type
_entity.pdbx_description
1 polymer ?
#
loop_
_entity_poly.entity_id
_entity_poly.type
_entity_poly.pdbx_seq_one_letter_code
_entity_poly.pdbx_strand_id
1 'polypeptide(L)'
;MSHIANPSKYTRRYHPRHSLAQYIINQIESLELRPQDIVKQMGYPLKYTIPAYDRLRHVLSSKFLGLDGSYMDKHFTADEFLAKLFAVLEIPYQPFAEDIAQIKYDLANYSNTLPRYSLRAEVDSTFTSADNWMSRGAASRFAQVHLPSGFAKLDDATRESVIQDSICEHYQQYEGSLPYDGIIKGYRLTIEQNNHVVDHAKYGLPKSSSI
;
A
#
# COMPACT_ATOMS: atom_id res chain seq x y z
N MET A 1 25.91 -21.01 2.68
CA MET A 1 26.17 -20.75 1.25
C MET A 1 24.96 -20.02 0.70
N SER A 2 25.09 -18.71 0.50
CA SER A 2 23.99 -17.84 0.08
C SER A 2 23.87 -17.92 -1.44
N HIS A 3 22.97 -18.76 -1.95
CA HIS A 3 22.64 -18.78 -3.37
C HIS A 3 21.92 -17.48 -3.70
N ILE A 4 22.66 -16.51 -4.24
CA ILE A 4 22.09 -15.36 -4.92
C ILE A 4 21.48 -15.91 -6.21
N ALA A 5 20.20 -16.27 -6.16
CA ALA A 5 19.43 -16.66 -7.32
C ALA A 5 19.46 -15.49 -8.31
N ASN A 6 19.90 -15.76 -9.54
CA ASN A 6 19.82 -14.76 -10.60
C ASN A 6 18.35 -14.30 -10.73
N PRO A 7 18.09 -12.98 -10.78
CA PRO A 7 16.72 -12.49 -10.91
C PRO A 7 16.11 -13.02 -12.21
N SER A 8 14.96 -13.67 -12.08
CA SER A 8 14.18 -14.18 -13.19
C SER A 8 14.04 -13.14 -14.30
N LYS A 9 14.01 -13.59 -15.56
CA LYS A 9 13.62 -12.73 -16.69
C LYS A 9 12.27 -12.05 -16.44
N TYR A 10 11.41 -12.67 -15.63
CA TYR A 10 10.12 -12.16 -15.20
C TYR A 10 10.19 -11.17 -14.05
N THR A 11 11.19 -11.24 -13.16
CA THR A 11 11.33 -10.38 -11.97
C THR A 11 12.39 -9.29 -12.11
N ARG A 12 13.01 -9.13 -13.29
CA ARG A 12 14.04 -8.10 -13.56
C ARG A 12 13.66 -6.68 -13.10
N ARG A 13 12.37 -6.36 -13.01
CA ARG A 13 11.87 -5.01 -12.64
C ARG A 13 10.92 -5.02 -11.43
N TYR A 14 10.71 -6.15 -10.76
CA TYR A 14 9.85 -6.21 -9.58
C TYR A 14 10.12 -7.47 -8.76
N HIS A 15 9.84 -7.41 -7.46
CA HIS A 15 9.94 -8.55 -6.56
C HIS A 15 8.54 -9.14 -6.32
N PRO A 16 8.35 -10.47 -6.42
CA PRO A 16 7.09 -11.11 -6.08
C PRO A 16 6.73 -10.80 -4.63
N ARG A 17 5.49 -10.37 -4.40
CA ARG A 17 5.00 -9.99 -3.08
C ARG A 17 4.20 -11.08 -2.38
N HIS A 18 4.12 -12.26 -3.01
CA HIS A 18 3.36 -13.41 -2.54
C HIS A 18 4.15 -14.70 -2.78
N SER A 19 4.11 -15.65 -1.83
CA SER A 19 4.79 -16.94 -1.94
C SER A 19 4.33 -17.74 -3.17
N LEU A 20 3.02 -17.77 -3.43
CA LEU A 20 2.44 -18.39 -4.62
C LEU A 20 2.91 -17.73 -5.93
N ALA A 21 3.09 -16.40 -5.96
CA ALA A 21 3.66 -15.74 -7.14
C ALA A 21 5.11 -16.18 -7.40
N GLN A 22 5.91 -16.32 -6.33
CA GLN A 22 7.26 -16.85 -6.43
C GLN A 22 7.27 -18.30 -6.95
N TYR A 23 6.35 -19.14 -6.46
CA TYR A 23 6.20 -20.51 -6.95
C TYR A 23 5.86 -20.56 -8.44
N ILE A 24 4.90 -19.74 -8.89
CA ILE A 24 4.52 -19.61 -10.30
C ILE A 24 5.73 -19.21 -11.15
N ILE A 25 6.54 -18.25 -10.69
CA ILE A 25 7.75 -17.82 -11.42
C ILE A 25 8.75 -18.97 -11.55
N ASN A 26 9.02 -19.69 -10.46
CA ASN A 26 9.93 -20.84 -10.49
C ASN A 26 9.44 -21.91 -11.47
N GLN A 27 8.12 -22.14 -11.54
CA GLN A 27 7.52 -23.08 -12.47
C GLN A 27 7.61 -22.61 -13.94
N ILE A 28 7.40 -21.31 -14.19
CA ILE A 28 7.62 -20.74 -15.53
C ILE A 28 9.07 -20.94 -15.97
N GLU A 29 10.03 -20.77 -15.05
CA GLU A 29 11.45 -20.97 -15.32
C GLU A 29 11.78 -22.44 -15.58
N SER A 30 11.25 -23.37 -14.78
CA SER A 30 11.50 -24.81 -14.97
C SER A 30 10.94 -25.33 -16.29
N LEU A 31 9.82 -24.77 -16.75
CA LEU A 31 9.21 -25.10 -18.03
C LEU A 31 9.81 -24.29 -19.20
N GLU A 32 10.77 -23.40 -18.93
CA GLU A 32 11.41 -22.49 -19.91
C GLU A 32 10.42 -21.68 -20.76
N LEU A 33 9.22 -21.42 -20.24
CA LEU A 33 8.16 -20.75 -20.98
C LEU A 33 8.45 -19.25 -21.13
N ARG A 34 8.09 -18.69 -22.29
CA ARG A 34 8.10 -17.24 -22.53
C ARG A 34 6.70 -16.66 -22.29
N PRO A 35 6.56 -15.34 -21.99
CA PRO A 35 5.24 -14.74 -21.76
C PRO A 35 4.29 -14.95 -22.93
N GLN A 36 4.84 -14.92 -24.15
CA GLN A 36 4.14 -15.14 -25.42
C GLN A 36 3.54 -16.54 -25.51
N ASP A 37 4.32 -17.54 -25.09
CA ASP A 37 3.92 -18.95 -25.12
C ASP A 37 2.82 -19.20 -24.08
N ILE A 38 2.96 -18.62 -22.87
CA ILE A 38 1.95 -18.72 -21.80
C ILE A 38 0.62 -18.12 -22.25
N VAL A 39 0.62 -16.85 -22.69
CA VAL A 39 -0.61 -16.13 -23.11
C VAL A 39 -1.29 -16.83 -24.28
N LYS A 40 -0.52 -17.37 -25.23
CA LYS A 40 -1.05 -18.15 -26.35
C LYS A 40 -1.73 -19.43 -25.86
N GLN A 41 -1.10 -20.18 -24.95
CA GLN A 41 -1.67 -21.41 -24.40
C GLN A 41 -2.89 -21.15 -23.50
N MET A 42 -2.95 -20.00 -22.84
CA MET A 42 -4.14 -19.56 -22.10
C MET A 42 -5.34 -19.26 -23.02
N GLY A 43 -5.12 -19.10 -24.33
CA GLY A 43 -6.18 -18.91 -25.33
C GLY A 43 -6.45 -17.45 -25.70
N TYR A 44 -5.54 -16.52 -25.39
CA TYR A 44 -5.71 -15.13 -25.80
C TYR A 44 -5.62 -14.96 -27.33
N PRO A 45 -6.49 -14.12 -27.94
CA PRO A 45 -6.34 -13.78 -29.34
C PRO A 45 -5.08 -12.93 -29.56
N LEU A 46 -4.49 -13.02 -30.76
CA LEU A 46 -3.29 -12.25 -31.14
C LEU A 46 -3.42 -10.75 -30.86
N LYS A 47 -4.62 -10.18 -31.08
CA LYS A 47 -4.93 -8.76 -30.84
C LYS A 47 -4.81 -8.33 -29.37
N TYR A 48 -4.90 -9.26 -28.42
CA TYR A 48 -4.91 -8.99 -26.98
C TYR A 48 -3.66 -9.47 -26.25
N THR A 49 -2.59 -9.77 -26.99
CA THR A 49 -1.32 -10.28 -26.43
C THR A 49 -0.63 -9.27 -25.52
N ILE A 50 -0.61 -7.98 -25.86
CA ILE A 50 0.03 -6.94 -25.03
C ILE A 50 -0.67 -6.77 -23.67
N PRO A 51 -2.01 -6.55 -23.60
CA PRO A 51 -2.72 -6.52 -22.32
C PRO A 51 -2.56 -7.78 -21.48
N ALA A 52 -2.51 -8.96 -22.13
CA ALA A 52 -2.30 -10.22 -21.42
C ALA A 52 -0.90 -10.34 -20.79
N TYR A 53 0.14 -9.80 -21.43
CA TYR A 53 1.49 -9.75 -20.84
C TYR A 53 1.54 -8.85 -19.62
N ASP A 54 0.93 -7.68 -19.71
CA ASP A 54 0.86 -6.74 -18.60
C ASP A 54 0.04 -7.32 -17.45
N ARG A 55 -1.05 -8.04 -17.75
CA ARG A 55 -1.82 -8.78 -16.75
C ARG A 55 -1.01 -9.87 -16.07
N LEU A 56 -0.31 -10.71 -16.83
CA LEU A 56 0.57 -11.73 -16.27
C LEU A 56 1.60 -11.09 -15.33
N ARG A 57 2.24 -10.00 -15.78
CA ARG A 57 3.19 -9.25 -14.94
C ARG A 57 2.54 -8.70 -13.67
N HIS A 58 1.32 -8.19 -13.77
CA HIS A 58 0.57 -7.70 -12.63
C HIS A 58 0.31 -8.83 -11.63
N VAL A 59 -0.19 -9.99 -12.07
CA VAL A 59 -0.42 -11.18 -11.22
C VAL A 59 0.84 -11.60 -10.47
N LEU A 60 1.98 -11.65 -11.17
CA LEU A 60 3.26 -12.07 -10.59
C LEU A 60 3.88 -11.05 -9.62
N SER A 61 3.45 -9.79 -9.68
CA SER A 61 3.97 -8.70 -8.84
C SER A 61 3.03 -8.29 -7.70
N SER A 62 1.75 -8.62 -7.81
CA SER A 62 0.72 -8.26 -6.84
C SER A 62 0.80 -9.15 -5.60
N LYS A 63 0.53 -8.55 -4.42
CA LYS A 63 0.36 -9.30 -3.17
C LYS A 63 -0.92 -10.15 -3.17
N PHE A 64 -1.86 -9.85 -4.06
CA PHE A 64 -3.15 -10.54 -4.15
C PHE A 64 -3.28 -11.37 -5.43
N LEU A 65 -2.18 -11.64 -6.13
CA LEU A 65 -2.17 -12.42 -7.37
C LEU A 65 -3.13 -11.86 -8.45
N GLY A 66 -3.39 -10.55 -8.43
CA GLY A 66 -4.33 -9.88 -9.34
C GLY A 66 -5.82 -10.22 -9.09
N LEU A 67 -6.15 -10.83 -7.95
CA LEU A 67 -7.53 -11.15 -7.54
C LEU A 67 -8.32 -9.92 -7.03
N ASP A 68 -7.63 -8.81 -6.80
CA ASP A 68 -8.20 -7.54 -6.32
C ASP A 68 -8.97 -6.76 -7.40
N GLY A 69 -9.01 -7.26 -8.64
CA GLY A 69 -9.68 -6.59 -9.76
C GLY A 69 -8.99 -5.31 -10.23
N SER A 70 -7.79 -5.01 -9.74
CA SER A 70 -7.05 -3.79 -10.10
C SER A 70 -6.56 -3.78 -11.55
N TYR A 71 -6.54 -4.95 -12.20
CA TYR A 71 -6.21 -5.11 -13.61
C TYR A 71 -7.40 -5.67 -14.39
N MET A 72 -8.11 -4.78 -15.09
CA MET A 72 -9.30 -5.13 -15.88
C MET A 72 -8.92 -5.87 -17.17
N ASP A 73 -9.59 -6.98 -17.41
CA ASP A 73 -9.48 -7.76 -18.65
C ASP A 73 -10.86 -8.14 -19.17
N LYS A 74 -11.02 -8.07 -20.49
CA LYS A 74 -12.25 -8.43 -21.18
C LYS A 74 -12.37 -9.93 -21.50
N HIS A 75 -11.27 -10.70 -21.43
CA HIS A 75 -11.25 -12.12 -21.80
C HIS A 75 -11.50 -13.06 -20.65
N PHE A 76 -10.89 -12.79 -19.49
CA PHE A 76 -11.01 -13.61 -18.29
C PHE A 76 -11.28 -12.73 -17.09
N THR A 77 -12.13 -13.19 -16.17
CA THR A 77 -12.16 -12.69 -14.80
C THR A 77 -10.83 -12.94 -14.08
N ALA A 78 -10.62 -12.35 -12.90
CA ALA A 78 -9.40 -12.58 -12.11
C ALA A 78 -9.19 -14.06 -11.78
N ASP A 79 -10.27 -14.72 -11.38
CA ASP A 79 -10.32 -16.14 -11.09
C ASP A 79 -10.00 -17.03 -12.29
N GLU A 80 -10.66 -16.79 -13.41
CA GLU A 80 -10.46 -17.56 -14.63
C GLU A 80 -9.03 -17.42 -15.14
N PHE A 81 -8.44 -16.23 -15.04
CA PHE A 81 -7.05 -16.01 -15.43
C PHE A 81 -6.10 -16.86 -14.60
N LEU A 82 -6.25 -16.83 -13.27
CA LEU A 82 -5.37 -17.57 -12.38
C LEU A 82 -5.53 -19.09 -12.58
N ALA A 83 -6.77 -19.57 -12.76
CA ALA A 83 -7.04 -20.98 -13.05
C ALA A 83 -6.44 -21.42 -14.40
N LYS A 84 -6.57 -20.60 -15.45
CA LYS A 84 -5.96 -20.88 -16.76
C LYS A 84 -4.44 -20.86 -16.70
N LEU A 85 -3.85 -19.93 -15.94
CA LEU A 85 -2.42 -19.88 -15.73
C LEU A 85 -1.92 -21.15 -15.04
N PHE A 86 -2.62 -21.63 -14.01
CA PHE A 86 -2.26 -22.87 -13.32
C PHE A 86 -2.31 -24.07 -14.25
N ALA A 87 -3.34 -24.15 -15.10
CA ALA A 87 -3.47 -25.21 -16.09
C ALA A 87 -2.30 -25.21 -17.09
N VAL A 88 -1.90 -24.03 -17.61
CA VAL A 88 -0.76 -23.91 -18.54
C VAL A 88 0.58 -24.26 -17.89
N LEU A 89 0.71 -24.00 -16.59
CA LEU A 89 1.93 -24.28 -15.83
C LEU A 89 1.94 -25.66 -15.16
N GLU A 90 0.89 -26.46 -15.40
CA GLU A 90 0.69 -27.78 -14.80
C GLU A 90 0.73 -27.75 -13.25
N ILE A 91 0.28 -26.62 -12.67
CA ILE A 91 0.22 -26.43 -11.23
C ILE A 91 -1.10 -27.01 -10.70
N PRO A 92 -1.08 -27.98 -9.77
CA PRO A 92 -2.30 -28.46 -9.15
C PRO A 92 -2.94 -27.35 -8.32
N TYR A 93 -4.25 -27.13 -8.46
CA TYR A 93 -4.96 -26.09 -7.72
C TYR A 93 -5.12 -26.42 -6.23
N GLN A 94 -5.35 -27.70 -5.91
CA GLN A 94 -5.71 -28.16 -4.56
C GLN A 94 -4.77 -27.67 -3.43
N PRO A 95 -3.43 -27.74 -3.56
CA PRO A 95 -2.52 -27.25 -2.52
C PRO A 95 -2.62 -25.76 -2.22
N PHE A 96 -3.20 -24.97 -3.12
CA PHE A 96 -3.29 -23.51 -3.02
C PHE A 96 -4.72 -23.01 -2.84
N ALA A 97 -5.71 -23.91 -2.76
CA ALA A 97 -7.11 -23.54 -2.68
C ALA A 97 -7.43 -22.71 -1.42
N GLU A 98 -6.87 -23.10 -0.27
CA GLU A 98 -7.03 -22.36 1.00
C GLU A 98 -6.37 -20.98 0.95
N ASP A 99 -5.15 -20.89 0.41
CA ASP A 99 -4.41 -19.63 0.27
C ASP A 99 -5.14 -18.63 -0.64
N ILE A 100 -5.64 -19.12 -1.79
CA ILE A 100 -6.47 -18.33 -2.71
C ILE A 100 -7.80 -17.93 -2.05
N ALA A 101 -8.43 -18.82 -1.29
CA ALA A 101 -9.65 -18.50 -0.54
C ALA A 101 -9.39 -17.43 0.53
N GLN A 102 -8.26 -17.49 1.22
CA GLN A 102 -7.85 -16.48 2.20
C GLN A 102 -7.63 -15.12 1.53
N ILE A 103 -6.93 -15.05 0.39
CA ILE A 103 -6.78 -13.80 -0.37
C ILE A 103 -8.14 -13.21 -0.72
N LYS A 104 -9.08 -14.03 -1.22
CA LYS A 104 -10.44 -13.57 -1.56
C LYS A 104 -11.21 -13.10 -0.34
N TYR A 105 -11.11 -13.84 0.77
CA TYR A 105 -11.71 -13.45 2.04
C TYR A 105 -11.16 -12.11 2.49
N ASP A 106 -9.84 -11.93 2.47
CA ASP A 106 -9.17 -10.69 2.84
C ASP A 106 -9.56 -9.53 1.92
N LEU A 107 -9.79 -9.78 0.62
CA LEU A 107 -10.24 -8.77 -0.35
C LEU A 107 -11.71 -8.37 -0.12
N ALA A 108 -12.59 -9.36 0.10
CA ALA A 108 -14.01 -9.13 0.40
C ALA A 108 -14.19 -8.40 1.74
N ASN A 109 -13.28 -8.66 2.69
CA ASN A 109 -13.24 -8.02 4.00
C ASN A 109 -12.20 -6.90 4.08
N TYR A 110 -11.58 -6.48 2.97
CA TYR A 110 -10.59 -5.40 2.99
C TYR A 110 -11.25 -4.05 3.33
N SER A 111 -12.56 -3.94 3.09
CA SER A 111 -13.43 -2.88 3.61
C SER A 111 -13.49 -2.81 5.14
N ASN A 112 -13.08 -3.88 5.85
CA ASN A 112 -12.95 -3.96 7.31
C ASN A 112 -11.52 -3.66 7.79
N THR A 113 -10.63 -3.11 6.96
CA THR A 113 -9.38 -2.54 7.49
C THR A 113 -9.74 -1.37 8.41
N LEU A 114 -9.25 -1.43 9.64
CA LEU A 114 -9.39 -0.34 10.60
C LEU A 114 -8.96 0.99 9.95
N PRO A 115 -9.68 2.09 10.21
CA PRO A 115 -9.37 3.38 9.63
C PRO A 115 -7.92 3.77 9.91
N ARG A 116 -7.27 4.38 8.92
CA ARG A 116 -5.94 4.96 9.07
C ARG A 116 -6.09 6.38 9.58
N TYR A 117 -5.36 6.70 10.63
CA TYR A 117 -5.33 8.03 11.22
C TYR A 117 -3.99 8.70 10.92
N SER A 118 -4.05 9.97 10.53
CA SER A 118 -2.88 10.82 10.35
C SER A 118 -3.10 12.12 11.11
N LEU A 119 -2.24 12.42 12.08
CA LEU A 119 -2.26 13.68 12.81
C LEU A 119 -1.14 14.60 12.31
N ARG A 120 -1.47 15.84 11.98
CA ARG A 120 -0.52 16.84 11.49
C ARG A 120 -0.76 18.20 12.12
N ALA A 121 0.31 18.95 12.35
CA ALA A 121 0.25 20.37 12.67
C ALA A 121 -0.23 21.16 11.44
N GLU A 122 -1.15 22.09 11.63
CA GLU A 122 -1.49 23.13 10.66
C GLU A 122 -0.51 24.29 10.87
N VAL A 123 0.28 24.60 9.84
CA VAL A 123 1.46 25.46 9.95
C VAL A 123 1.36 26.58 8.92
N ASP A 124 1.45 27.82 9.38
CA ASP A 124 1.69 28.96 8.50
C ASP A 124 3.20 29.09 8.29
N SER A 125 3.65 28.90 7.05
CA SER A 125 5.07 28.97 6.68
C SER A 125 5.26 29.97 5.54
N THR A 126 6.28 30.82 5.66
CA THR A 126 6.65 31.81 4.65
C THR A 126 7.79 31.29 3.80
N PHE A 127 7.46 30.44 2.81
CA PHE A 127 8.46 29.99 1.84
C PHE A 127 8.77 31.10 0.84
N THR A 128 10.06 31.36 0.64
CA THR A 128 10.57 32.29 -0.37
C THR A 128 10.84 31.57 -1.70
N SER A 129 11.17 32.33 -2.76
CA SER A 129 11.53 31.75 -4.06
C SER A 129 12.84 30.95 -4.04
N ALA A 130 13.64 31.06 -2.98
CA ALA A 130 14.85 30.27 -2.77
C ALA A 130 14.57 28.87 -2.18
N ASP A 131 13.37 28.62 -1.63
CA ASP A 131 13.02 27.36 -0.98
C ASP A 131 12.59 26.29 -1.98
N ASN A 132 13.47 25.32 -2.21
CA ASN A 132 13.24 24.23 -3.14
C ASN A 132 12.31 23.13 -2.56
N TRP A 133 11.94 22.17 -3.41
CA TRP A 133 11.03 21.08 -3.04
C TRP A 133 11.54 20.20 -1.88
N MET A 134 12.86 20.12 -1.67
CA MET A 134 13.44 19.36 -0.56
C MET A 134 13.19 20.06 0.78
N SER A 135 13.35 21.38 0.85
CA SER A 135 13.02 22.18 2.06
C SER A 135 11.54 22.05 2.42
N ARG A 136 10.66 22.12 1.42
CA ARG A 136 9.21 21.91 1.61
C ARG A 136 8.87 20.49 2.08
N GLY A 137 9.57 19.49 1.53
CA GLY A 137 9.45 18.10 1.95
C GLY A 137 9.90 17.88 3.41
N ALA A 138 11.00 18.54 3.82
CA ALA A 138 11.49 18.52 5.19
C ALA A 138 10.49 19.20 6.16
N ALA A 139 9.99 20.39 5.83
CA ALA A 139 8.97 21.08 6.62
C ALA A 139 7.69 20.23 6.81
N SER A 140 7.22 19.58 5.75
CA SER A 140 6.05 18.68 5.81
C SER A 140 6.27 17.47 6.73
N ARG A 141 7.51 17.00 6.87
CA ARG A 141 7.86 15.93 7.82
C ARG A 141 7.82 16.41 9.26
N PHE A 142 8.33 17.62 9.53
CA PHE A 142 8.27 18.21 10.87
C PHE A 142 6.83 18.48 11.33
N ALA A 143 5.91 18.73 10.41
CA ALA A 143 4.49 18.90 10.74
C ALA A 143 3.76 17.59 11.07
N GLN A 144 4.39 16.42 10.92
CA GLN A 144 3.76 15.13 11.18
C GLN A 144 3.90 14.75 12.65
N VAL A 145 2.76 14.50 13.31
CA VAL A 145 2.73 14.04 14.70
C VAL A 145 2.70 12.52 14.73
N HIS A 146 3.50 11.92 15.61
CA HIS A 146 3.50 10.48 15.79
C HIS A 146 2.23 10.02 16.51
N LEU A 147 1.59 8.98 15.99
CA LEU A 147 0.53 8.25 16.69
C LEU A 147 1.03 6.82 16.95
N PRO A 148 0.69 6.22 18.09
CA PRO A 148 1.19 4.90 18.46
C PRO A 148 0.70 3.80 17.50
N SER A 149 1.50 2.74 17.39
CA SER A 149 1.11 1.56 16.63
C SER A 149 -0.18 0.97 17.19
N GLY A 150 -1.16 0.70 16.32
CA GLY A 150 -2.45 0.16 16.75
C GLY A 150 -3.44 1.22 17.24
N PHE A 151 -3.16 2.52 17.06
CA PHE A 151 -4.08 3.63 17.40
C PHE A 151 -5.54 3.38 16.95
N ALA A 152 -5.73 2.82 15.76
CA ALA A 152 -7.05 2.53 15.21
C ALA A 152 -7.85 1.46 15.97
N LYS A 153 -7.22 0.68 16.86
CA LYS A 153 -7.85 -0.35 17.71
C LYS A 153 -8.27 0.16 19.08
N LEU A 154 -7.79 1.33 19.48
CA LEU A 154 -8.15 1.94 20.76
C LEU A 154 -9.65 2.31 20.73
N ASP A 155 -10.30 2.36 21.89
CA ASP A 155 -11.64 2.95 22.01
C ASP A 155 -11.58 4.48 21.85
N ASP A 156 -12.75 5.11 21.68
CA ASP A 156 -12.84 6.53 21.35
C ASP A 156 -12.26 7.43 22.46
N ALA A 157 -12.48 7.11 23.74
CA ALA A 157 -11.98 7.90 24.86
C ALA A 157 -10.45 7.80 24.97
N THR A 158 -9.91 6.59 24.80
CA THR A 158 -8.46 6.39 24.79
C THR A 158 -7.80 7.05 23.58
N ARG A 159 -8.44 7.02 22.40
CA ARG A 159 -7.93 7.74 21.20
C ARG A 159 -7.85 9.23 21.44
N GLU A 160 -8.88 9.83 22.02
CA GLU A 160 -8.90 11.27 22.31
C GLU A 160 -7.76 11.67 23.25
N SER A 161 -7.54 10.92 24.34
CA SER A 161 -6.43 11.16 25.26
C SER A 161 -5.08 11.09 24.54
N VAL A 162 -4.85 10.03 23.75
CA VAL A 162 -3.60 9.85 23.00
C VAL A 162 -3.36 11.00 22.01
N ILE A 163 -4.41 11.47 21.32
CA ILE A 163 -4.29 12.62 20.42
C ILE A 163 -3.85 13.87 21.19
N GLN A 164 -4.49 14.16 22.32
CA GLN A 164 -4.14 15.34 23.13
C GLN A 164 -2.71 15.26 23.65
N ASP A 165 -2.28 14.10 24.15
CA ASP A 165 -0.91 13.90 24.63
C ASP A 165 0.12 14.07 23.51
N SER A 166 -0.13 13.47 22.33
CA SER A 166 0.76 13.62 21.17
C SER A 166 0.81 15.05 20.65
N ILE A 167 -0.30 15.80 20.70
CA ILE A 167 -0.34 17.23 20.37
C ILE A 167 0.51 18.04 21.36
N CYS A 168 0.38 17.78 22.66
CA CYS A 168 1.14 18.45 23.70
C CYS A 168 2.64 18.19 23.55
N GLU A 169 3.04 16.93 23.41
CA GLU A 169 4.44 16.52 23.23
C GLU A 169 5.05 17.18 21.99
N HIS A 170 4.35 17.12 20.86
CA HIS A 170 4.82 17.74 19.63
C HIS A 170 4.93 19.27 19.75
N TYR A 171 3.93 19.93 20.32
CA TYR A 171 3.97 21.38 20.49
C TYR A 171 5.10 21.83 21.42
N GLN A 172 5.36 21.08 22.49
CA GLN A 172 6.47 21.33 23.43
C GLN A 172 7.83 21.08 22.78
N GLN A 173 7.98 19.99 22.01
CA GLN A 173 9.22 19.66 21.32
C GLN A 173 9.71 20.78 20.40
N TYR A 174 8.77 21.47 19.76
CA TYR A 174 9.06 22.55 18.81
C TYR A 174 8.77 23.95 19.38
N GLU A 175 8.40 24.06 20.66
CA GLU A 175 8.07 25.34 21.32
C GLU A 175 7.08 26.21 20.50
N GLY A 176 6.11 25.55 19.85
CA GLY A 176 5.11 26.20 18.99
C GLY A 176 5.59 26.66 17.61
N SER A 177 6.85 26.42 17.23
CA SER A 177 7.43 26.82 15.96
C SER A 177 8.24 25.70 15.29
N LEU A 178 7.87 25.34 14.08
CA LEU A 178 8.60 24.38 13.25
C LEU A 178 9.74 25.07 12.48
N PRO A 179 10.73 24.29 11.99
CA PRO A 179 11.74 24.80 11.07
C PRO A 179 11.15 25.53 9.85
N TYR A 180 11.94 26.42 9.24
CA TYR A 180 11.52 27.28 8.11
C TYR A 180 10.43 28.30 8.46
N ASP A 181 10.55 28.92 9.64
CA ASP A 181 9.63 29.93 10.17
C ASP A 181 8.17 29.48 10.20
N GLY A 182 7.96 28.17 10.43
CA GLY A 182 6.64 27.57 10.45
C GLY A 182 5.94 27.78 11.78
N ILE A 183 4.93 28.64 11.84
CA ILE A 183 4.16 28.86 13.08
C ILE A 183 3.01 27.86 13.15
N ILE A 184 2.94 27.07 14.23
CA ILE A 184 1.84 26.13 14.46
C ILE A 184 0.57 26.91 14.84
N LYS A 185 -0.53 26.69 14.11
CA LYS A 185 -1.85 27.30 14.37
C LYS A 185 -2.85 26.35 15.01
N GLY A 186 -2.61 25.06 14.89
CA GLY A 186 -3.50 24.01 15.38
C GLY A 186 -3.06 22.66 14.83
N TYR A 187 -3.94 21.68 14.96
CA TYR A 187 -3.68 20.32 14.50
C TYR A 187 -4.90 19.76 13.78
N ARG A 188 -4.66 18.87 12.84
CA ARG A 188 -5.69 18.17 12.08
C ARG A 188 -5.45 16.69 12.10
N LEU A 189 -6.46 15.95 12.54
CA LEU A 189 -6.55 14.52 12.38
C LEU A 189 -7.32 14.23 11.10
N THR A 190 -6.72 13.45 10.20
CA THR A 190 -7.37 12.94 9.00
C THR A 190 -7.67 11.46 9.21
N ILE A 191 -8.91 11.07 8.91
CA ILE A 191 -9.36 9.68 8.94
C ILE A 191 -9.48 9.21 7.51
N GLU A 192 -8.71 8.19 7.16
CA GLU A 192 -8.71 7.57 5.85
C GLU A 192 -9.24 6.14 5.95
N GLN A 193 -10.17 5.80 5.07
CA GLN A 193 -10.64 4.43 4.89
C GLN A 193 -10.58 4.10 3.41
N ASN A 194 -10.03 2.94 3.06
CA ASN A 194 -9.88 2.51 1.67
C ASN A 194 -9.14 3.54 0.79
N ASN A 195 -8.10 4.20 1.34
CA ASN A 195 -7.35 5.30 0.69
C ASN A 195 -8.16 6.54 0.32
N HIS A 196 -9.37 6.68 0.86
CA HIS A 196 -10.18 7.88 0.75
C HIS A 196 -10.27 8.57 2.11
N VAL A 197 -10.12 9.89 2.12
CA VAL A 197 -10.41 10.68 3.32
C VAL A 197 -11.91 10.62 3.57
N VAL A 198 -12.30 10.03 4.69
CA VAL A 198 -13.70 9.90 5.09
C VAL A 198 -14.12 10.97 6.09
N ASP A 199 -13.17 11.47 6.88
CA ASP A 199 -13.45 12.53 7.86
C ASP A 199 -12.18 13.29 8.28
N HIS A 200 -12.36 14.45 8.92
CA HIS A 200 -11.31 15.21 9.57
C HIS A 200 -11.79 15.85 10.88
N ALA A 201 -10.93 15.82 11.90
CA ALA A 201 -11.13 16.54 13.15
C ALA A 201 -10.06 17.63 13.32
N LYS A 202 -10.45 18.79 13.81
CA LYS A 202 -9.56 19.91 14.09
C LYS A 202 -9.36 20.06 15.59
N TYR A 203 -8.12 20.30 15.98
CA TYR A 203 -7.70 20.53 17.35
C TYR A 203 -6.98 21.88 17.44
N GLY A 204 -7.27 22.61 18.52
CA GLY A 204 -6.58 23.86 18.82
C GLY A 204 -5.15 23.63 19.33
N LEU A 205 -4.49 24.72 19.67
CA LEU A 205 -3.22 24.65 20.39
C LEU A 205 -3.44 24.10 21.82
N PRO A 206 -2.45 23.41 22.41
CA PRO A 206 -2.52 23.04 23.81
C PRO A 206 -2.76 24.28 24.66
N LYS A 207 -3.64 24.18 25.65
CA LYS A 207 -3.76 25.24 26.65
C LYS A 207 -2.45 25.27 27.41
N SER A 208 -1.84 26.44 27.53
CA SER A 208 -0.66 26.62 28.36
C SER A 208 -0.98 26.13 29.77
N SER A 209 -0.31 25.07 30.20
CA SER A 209 -0.25 24.69 31.61
C SER A 209 0.38 25.88 32.32
N SER A 210 -0.44 26.72 32.94
CA SER A 210 0.04 27.64 33.96
C SER A 210 0.69 26.78 35.04
N ILE A 211 2.01 26.92 35.20
CA ILE A 211 2.71 26.49 36.41
C ILE A 211 2.13 27.27 37.58
#